data_AF-E6TSA9-F1
#
_entry.id   AF-E6TSA9-F1
#
_cell.length_a   1.000
_cell.length_b   1.000
_cell.length_c   1.000
_cell.angle_alpha   90.00
_cell.angle_beta   90.00
_cell.angle_gamma   90.00
#
_symmetry.space_group_name_H-M   'P 1'
#
loop_
_entity.id
_entity.type
_entity.pdbx_description
1 polymer ?
#
loop_
_entity_poly.entity_id
_entity_poly.type
_entity_poly.pdbx_seq_one_letter_code
_entity_poly.pdbx_strand_id
1 'polypeptide(L)'
;MDADQLNELTMWKEELEARKAEIENRQLTIEAKLSKYKTRLQIASTINEDEKSSILEELRKIVGQYKNELEEFLYTNKAELVEIKAILKRIEERLEDEE
;
A
#
# COMPACT_ATOMS: atom_id res chain seq x y z
N MET A 1 10.34 -22.75 24.87
CA MET A 1 10.61 -21.31 25.01
C MET A 1 10.31 -20.84 26.43
N ASP A 2 11.05 -19.89 26.99
CA ASP A 2 10.67 -19.30 28.28
C ASP A 2 9.60 -18.21 28.11
N ALA A 3 8.93 -17.82 29.20
CA ALA A 3 7.81 -16.88 29.15
C ALA A 3 8.23 -15.48 28.65
N ASP A 4 9.48 -15.08 28.92
CA ASP A 4 10.02 -13.79 28.51
C ASP A 4 10.24 -13.75 27.00
N GLN A 5 10.83 -14.81 26.42
CA GLN A 5 11.00 -14.98 24.97
C GLN A 5 9.66 -15.03 24.22
N LEU A 6 8.66 -15.74 24.78
CA LEU A 6 7.33 -15.80 24.19
C LEU A 6 6.68 -14.40 24.13
N ASN A 7 6.79 -13.64 25.22
CA ASN A 7 6.26 -12.29 25.30
C ASN A 7 6.96 -11.35 24.31
N GLU A 8 8.29 -11.43 24.20
CA GLU A 8 9.05 -10.65 23.22
C GLU A 8 8.64 -10.96 21.77
N LEU A 9 8.57 -12.24 21.39
CA LEU A 9 8.14 -12.62 20.03
C LEU A 9 6.73 -12.15 19.71
N THR A 10 5.82 -12.20 20.69
CA THR A 10 4.44 -11.74 20.52
C THR A 10 4.40 -10.22 20.29
N MET A 11 5.14 -9.44 21.09
CA MET A 11 5.23 -7.99 20.90
C MET A 11 5.81 -7.62 19.52
N TRP A 12 6.88 -8.30 19.10
CA TRP A 12 7.48 -8.07 17.79
C TRP A 12 6.51 -8.42 16.66
N LYS A 13 5.73 -9.49 16.80
CA LYS A 13 4.69 -9.86 15.85
C LYS A 13 3.66 -8.74 15.68
N GLU A 14 3.11 -8.23 16.78
CA GLU A 14 2.12 -7.16 16.77
C GLU A 14 2.66 -5.87 16.11
N GLU A 15 3.89 -5.49 16.43
CA GLU A 15 4.53 -4.29 15.85
C GLU A 15 4.74 -4.44 14.32
N LEU A 16 5.23 -5.60 13.89
CA LEU A 16 5.45 -5.91 12.47
C LEU A 16 4.13 -5.99 11.68
N GLU A 17 3.08 -6.56 12.27
CA GLU A 17 1.73 -6.59 11.68
C GLU A 17 1.16 -5.18 11.56
N ALA A 18 1.29 -4.35 12.58
CA ALA A 18 0.85 -2.95 12.54
C ALA A 18 1.59 -2.17 11.45
N ARG A 19 2.91 -2.35 11.33
CA ARG A 19 3.72 -1.70 10.30
C ARG A 19 3.33 -2.14 8.89
N LYS A 20 3.14 -3.45 8.68
CA LYS A 20 2.64 -4.00 7.41
C LYS A 20 1.28 -3.39 7.04
N ALA A 21 0.34 -3.37 7.99
CA ALA A 21 -0.99 -2.82 7.79
C ALA A 21 -0.95 -1.32 7.46
N GLU A 22 -0.04 -0.54 8.08
CA GLU A 22 0.15 0.87 7.75
C GLU A 22 0.57 1.05 6.28
N ILE A 23 1.56 0.28 5.83
CA ILE A 23 2.05 0.35 4.44
C ILE A 23 0.94 -0.04 3.46
N GLU A 24 0.22 -1.14 3.73
CA GLU A 24 -0.87 -1.63 2.89
C GLU A 24 -2.04 -0.62 2.84
N ASN A 25 -2.41 0.00 3.97
CA ASN A 25 -3.45 1.04 4.01
C ASN A 25 -3.07 2.31 3.24
N ARG A 26 -1.81 2.73 3.30
CA ARG A 26 -1.32 3.86 2.50
C ARG A 26 -1.38 3.55 1.02
N GLN A 27 -0.96 2.34 0.61
CA GLN A 27 -1.09 1.89 -0.77
C GLN A 27 -2.54 1.95 -1.26
N LEU A 28 -3.48 1.35 -0.50
CA LEU A 28 -4.91 1.34 -0.83
C LEU A 28 -5.48 2.76 -0.94
N THR A 29 -5.02 3.68 -0.10
CA THR A 29 -5.44 5.09 -0.16
C THR A 29 -5.02 5.76 -1.47
N ILE A 30 -3.78 5.52 -1.93
CA ILE A 30 -3.28 6.05 -3.21
C ILE A 30 -4.06 5.42 -4.37
N GLU A 31 -4.26 4.10 -4.35
CA GLU A 31 -5.02 3.38 -5.37
C GLU A 31 -6.48 3.84 -5.47
N ALA A 32 -7.14 4.08 -4.33
CA ALA A 32 -8.50 4.59 -4.28
C ALA A 32 -8.61 6.00 -4.90
N LYS A 33 -7.66 6.89 -4.59
CA LYS A 33 -7.58 8.22 -5.22
C LYS A 33 -7.34 8.11 -6.72
N LEU A 34 -6.38 7.27 -7.14
CA LEU A 34 -6.09 7.03 -8.54
C LEU A 34 -7.33 6.53 -9.30
N SER A 35 -8.03 5.54 -8.74
CA SER A 35 -9.27 4.99 -9.31
C SER A 35 -10.35 6.07 -9.46
N LYS A 36 -10.58 6.86 -8.40
CA LYS A 36 -11.54 7.97 -8.43
C LYS A 36 -11.24 8.98 -9.55
N TYR A 37 -9.97 9.37 -9.72
CA TYR A 37 -9.59 10.33 -10.77
C TYR A 37 -9.57 9.72 -12.17
N LYS A 38 -9.26 8.43 -12.32
CA LYS A 38 -9.45 7.70 -13.59
C LYS A 38 -10.91 7.69 -14.02
N THR A 39 -11.84 7.40 -13.11
CA THR A 39 -13.28 7.44 -13.41
C THR A 39 -13.72 8.84 -13.82
N ARG A 40 -13.27 9.88 -13.13
CA ARG A 40 -13.56 11.28 -13.50
C ARG A 40 -13.02 11.63 -14.89
N LEU A 41 -11.79 11.22 -15.20
CA LEU A 41 -11.19 11.42 -16.51
C LEU A 41 -11.98 10.71 -17.61
N GLN A 42 -12.42 9.48 -17.36
CA GLN A 42 -13.25 8.72 -18.30
C GLN A 42 -14.57 9.43 -18.58
N ILE A 43 -15.30 9.84 -17.53
CA ILE A 43 -16.56 10.59 -17.66
C ILE A 43 -16.33 11.89 -18.44
N ALA A 44 -15.31 12.66 -18.06
CA ALA A 44 -14.99 13.92 -18.75
C ALA A 44 -14.64 13.70 -20.22
N SER A 45 -13.95 12.60 -20.56
CA SER A 45 -13.57 12.28 -21.95
C SER A 45 -14.78 11.84 -22.79
N THR A 46 -15.82 11.30 -22.15
CA THR A 46 -17.09 10.98 -22.82
C THR A 46 -17.96 12.21 -23.03
N ILE A 47 -17.94 13.17 -22.09
CA ILE A 47 -18.74 14.39 -22.19
C ILE A 47 -18.09 15.40 -23.16
N ASN A 48 -16.77 15.50 -23.13
CA ASN A 48 -16.00 16.44 -23.94
C ASN A 48 -15.21 15.69 -25.00
N GLU A 49 -15.73 15.67 -26.23
CA GLU A 49 -15.01 15.13 -27.40
C GLU A 49 -13.79 16.00 -27.78
N ASP A 50 -13.75 17.26 -27.32
CA ASP A 50 -12.62 18.16 -27.50
C ASP A 50 -11.50 17.87 -26.47
N GLU A 51 -10.44 17.21 -26.93
CA GLU A 51 -9.26 16.86 -26.12
C GLU A 51 -8.52 18.08 -25.51
N LYS A 52 -8.87 19.32 -25.93
CA LYS A 52 -8.29 20.58 -25.43
C LYS A 52 -9.04 21.20 -24.25
N SER A 53 -9.95 20.47 -23.62
CA SER A 53 -10.60 20.93 -22.39
C SER A 53 -9.58 21.05 -21.25
N SER A 54 -9.50 22.22 -20.60
CA SER A 54 -8.66 22.44 -19.42
C SER A 54 -8.93 21.42 -18.30
N ILE A 55 -10.19 20.96 -18.18
CA ILE A 55 -10.61 19.94 -17.20
C ILE A 55 -9.98 18.58 -17.54
N LEU A 56 -9.93 18.19 -18.81
CA LEU A 56 -9.30 16.92 -19.24
C LEU A 56 -7.80 16.94 -18.97
N GLU A 57 -7.13 18.05 -19.28
CA GLU A 57 -5.70 18.21 -19.03
C GLU A 57 -5.37 18.14 -17.53
N GLU A 58 -6.16 18.81 -16.69
CA GLU A 58 -6.00 18.76 -15.23
C GLU A 58 -6.21 17.34 -14.70
N LEU A 59 -7.25 16.64 -15.15
CA LEU A 59 -7.51 15.26 -14.74
C LEU A 59 -6.41 14.30 -15.21
N ARG A 60 -5.87 14.46 -16.42
CA ARG A 60 -4.73 13.67 -16.91
C ARG A 60 -3.50 13.90 -16.03
N LYS A 61 -3.21 15.15 -15.66
CA LYS A 61 -2.10 15.50 -14.77
C LYS A 61 -2.27 14.87 -13.39
N ILE A 62 -3.45 14.97 -12.79
CA ILE A 62 -3.73 14.37 -11.47
C ILE A 62 -3.60 12.84 -11.51
N VAL A 63 -4.14 12.19 -12.55
CA VAL A 63 -3.98 10.74 -12.74
C VAL A 63 -2.49 10.37 -12.87
N GLY A 64 -1.71 11.16 -13.62
CA GLY A 64 -0.27 10.97 -13.74
C GLY A 64 0.46 11.09 -12.40
N GLN A 65 0.12 12.11 -11.60
CA GLN A 65 0.69 12.32 -10.27
C GLN A 65 0.44 11.12 -9.34
N TYR A 66 -0.80 10.63 -9.26
CA TYR A 66 -1.12 9.47 -8.41
C TYR A 66 -0.49 8.16 -8.92
N LYS A 67 -0.26 8.02 -10.24
CA LYS A 67 0.50 6.88 -10.78
C LYS A 67 1.96 6.93 -10.30
N ASN A 68 2.61 8.08 -10.45
CA ASN A 68 3.99 8.25 -10.01
C ASN A 68 4.11 8.07 -8.49
N GLU A 69 3.18 8.64 -7.71
CA GLU A 69 3.13 8.46 -6.26
C GLU A 69 3.02 6.97 -5.87
N LEU A 70 2.17 6.21 -6.57
CA LEU A 70 2.03 4.78 -6.33
C LEU A 70 3.30 4.00 -6.70
N GLU A 71 3.92 4.31 -7.84
CA GLU A 71 5.16 3.67 -8.28
C GLU A 71 6.32 3.94 -7.32
N GLU A 72 6.51 5.19 -6.90
CA GLU A 72 7.52 5.58 -5.91
C GLU A 72 7.25 4.93 -4.55
N PHE A 73 5.99 4.90 -4.11
CA PHE A 73 5.59 4.24 -2.86
C PHE A 73 5.92 2.76 -2.90
N LEU A 74 5.55 2.05 -3.97
CA LEU A 74 5.84 0.63 -4.13
C LEU A 74 7.35 0.38 -4.19
N TYR A 75 8.09 1.18 -4.95
CA TYR A 75 9.54 1.06 -5.04
C TYR A 75 10.22 1.21 -3.67
N THR A 76 9.81 2.21 -2.90
CA THR A 76 10.40 2.53 -1.59
C THR A 76 10.06 1.48 -0.53
N ASN A 77 8.83 0.96 -0.52
CA ASN A 77 8.36 0.07 0.55
C ASN A 77 8.49 -1.42 0.20
N LYS A 78 8.86 -1.79 -1.03
CA LYS A 78 8.94 -3.20 -1.45
C LYS A 78 9.92 -4.01 -0.59
N ALA A 79 11.10 -3.48 -0.33
CA ALA A 79 12.12 -4.19 0.46
C ALA A 79 11.64 -4.43 1.89
N GLU A 80 11.14 -3.38 2.54
CA GLU A 80 10.59 -3.44 3.90
C GLU A 80 9.43 -4.44 4.00
N LEU A 81 8.46 -4.42 3.07
CA LEU A 81 7.35 -5.37 3.06
C LEU A 81 7.81 -6.83 2.89
N VAL A 82 8.83 -7.08 2.07
CA VAL A 82 9.38 -8.43 1.88
C VAL A 82 10.05 -8.90 3.17
N GLU A 83 10.83 -8.03 3.81
CA GLU A 83 11.51 -8.32 5.07
C GLU A 83 10.50 -8.59 6.20
N ILE A 84 9.52 -7.70 6.39
CA ILE A 84 8.47 -7.86 7.41
C ILE A 84 7.74 -9.19 7.22
N LYS A 85 7.35 -9.54 5.98
CA LYS A 85 6.66 -10.82 5.69
C LYS A 85 7.54 -12.04 6.01
N ALA A 86 8.84 -11.96 5.74
CA ALA A 86 9.77 -13.04 6.03
C ALA A 86 9.99 -13.22 7.54
N ILE A 87 10.07 -12.12 8.30
CA ILE A 87 10.22 -12.15 9.76
C ILE A 87 8.94 -12.70 10.40
N LEU A 88 7.76 -12.17 10.02
CA LEU A 88 6.48 -12.64 10.54
C LEU A 88 6.30 -14.15 10.36
N LYS A 89 6.61 -14.68 9.17
CA LYS A 89 6.55 -16.13 8.90
C LYS A 89 7.42 -16.95 9.86
N ARG A 90 8.63 -16.47 10.17
CA ARG A 90 9.53 -17.14 11.12
C ARG A 90 9.02 -17.07 12.56
N ILE A 91 8.41 -15.95 12.94
CA ILE A 91 7.80 -15.81 14.26
C ILE A 91 6.62 -16.77 14.38
N GLU A 92 5.77 -16.85 13.36
CA GLU A 92 4.63 -17.78 13.30
C GLU A 92 5.10 -19.24 13.41
N GLU A 93 6.06 -19.66 12.60
CA GLU A 93 6.64 -21.01 12.67
C GLU A 93 7.17 -21.33 14.08
N ARG A 94 7.82 -20.35 14.74
CA ARG A 94 8.38 -20.53 16.07
C ARG A 94 7.32 -20.62 17.18
N LEU A 95 6.19 -19.94 17.01
CA LEU A 95 5.07 -19.99 17.95
C LEU A 95 4.27 -21.29 17.78
N GLU A 96 4.11 -21.78 16.55
CA GLU A 96 3.42 -23.05 16.25
C GLU A 96 4.20 -24.28 16.75
N ASP A 97 5.54 -24.25 16.69
CA ASP A 97 6.40 -25.33 17.22
C ASP A 97 6.33 -25.52 18.75
N GLU A 98 5.69 -24.58 19.47
CA GLU A 98 5.62 -24.54 20.94
C GLU A 98 4.20 -24.80 21.49
N GLU A 99 3.18 -24.99 20.62
CA GLU A 99 1.83 -25.49 20.96
C GLU A 99 1.76 -27.03 20.95
#